data_AF-A0A2G8SA54-F1
#
_entry.id   AF-A0A2G8SA54-F1
#
_cell.length_a   1.000
_cell.length_b   1.000
_cell.length_c   1.000
_cell.angle_alpha   90.00
_cell.angle_beta   90.00
_cell.angle_gamma   90.00
#
_symmetry.space_group_name_H-M   'P 1'
#
loop_
_entity.id
_entity.type
_entity.pdbx_description
1 polymer ?
#
loop_
_entity_poly.entity_id
_entity_poly.type
_entity_poly.pdbx_seq_one_letter_code
_entity_poly.pdbx_strand_id
1 'polypeptide(L)'
;MAVLAHAAIRSTGGVEASLRLGRMVAFVLSSRRAENPSADLNPAEEFSIVGVTNQEGEDVRPFRENSEKITRGIEGGFCGEWSSRTPAGCVPVLYIVKGTETPVVSRYSVYLPCHHPDDTANEEEVALFHDIGRVFMNFVNNGSVIKPPADSRGDIPPSGILVQTKKGEWMWHPDVGETAWQEMDRLMPQQAIPFETNKPATELWSRFVQW
;
A
#
# COMPACT_ATOMS: atom_id res chain seq x y z
N MET A 1 -3.93 -1.06 -0.83
CA MET A 1 -2.83 -0.57 -1.70
C MET A 1 -2.54 0.92 -1.52
N ALA A 2 -3.55 1.79 -1.36
CA ALA A 2 -3.36 3.23 -1.14
C ALA A 2 -2.37 3.59 -0.02
N VAL A 3 -2.58 3.03 1.17
CA VAL A 3 -1.68 3.25 2.33
C VAL A 3 -0.25 2.81 2.04
N LEU A 4 -0.07 1.63 1.44
CA LEU A 4 1.25 1.12 1.06
C LEU A 4 1.97 2.02 0.06
N ALA A 5 1.26 2.53 -0.94
CA ALA A 5 1.83 3.44 -1.93
C ALA A 5 2.24 4.76 -1.28
N HIS A 6 1.37 5.37 -0.47
CA HIS A 6 1.70 6.60 0.25
C HIS A 6 2.84 6.43 1.24
N ALA A 7 2.87 5.32 1.99
CA ALA A 7 3.97 5.00 2.90
C ALA A 7 5.30 4.93 2.14
N ALA A 8 5.35 4.20 1.02
CA ALA A 8 6.56 4.10 0.19
C ALA A 8 7.00 5.44 -0.42
N ILE A 9 6.05 6.29 -0.82
CA ILE A 9 6.33 7.62 -1.36
C ILE A 9 6.88 8.55 -0.27
N ARG A 10 6.22 8.60 0.88
CA ARG A 10 6.60 9.49 1.99
C ARG A 10 7.93 9.07 2.61
N SER A 11 8.20 7.77 2.72
CA SER A 11 9.49 7.26 3.22
C SER A 11 10.68 7.54 2.30
N THR A 12 10.45 7.98 1.06
CA THR A 12 11.51 8.23 0.07
C THR A 12 11.63 9.70 -0.34
N GLY A 13 11.11 10.63 0.45
CA GLY A 13 11.27 12.06 0.21
C GLY A 13 10.01 12.79 -0.27
N GLY A 14 8.85 12.12 -0.24
CA GLY A 14 7.55 12.79 -0.39
C GLY A 14 6.96 12.72 -1.80
N VAL A 15 5.78 13.32 -1.93
CA VAL A 15 4.96 13.32 -3.13
C VAL A 15 5.57 14.21 -4.21
N GLU A 16 6.02 15.42 -3.87
CA GLU A 16 6.61 16.36 -4.81
C GLU A 16 7.89 15.81 -5.41
N ALA A 17 8.78 15.25 -4.57
CA ALA A 17 10.00 14.62 -5.03
C ALA A 17 9.70 13.44 -5.96
N SER A 18 8.73 12.60 -5.59
CA SER A 18 8.34 11.43 -6.40
C SER A 18 7.77 11.82 -7.76
N LEU A 19 6.90 12.84 -7.81
CA LEU A 19 6.34 13.35 -9.05
C LEU A 19 7.41 14.00 -9.94
N ARG A 20 8.28 14.85 -9.34
CA ARG A 20 9.33 15.56 -10.06
C ARG A 20 10.38 14.63 -10.66
N LEU A 21 10.75 13.58 -9.93
CA LEU A 21 11.74 12.59 -10.35
C LEU A 21 11.14 11.46 -11.20
N GLY A 22 9.82 11.48 -11.47
CA GLY A 22 9.16 10.43 -12.25
C GLY A 22 9.25 9.05 -11.58
N ARG A 23 9.21 9.00 -10.26
CA ARG A 23 9.26 7.75 -9.50
C ARG A 23 7.98 6.94 -9.66
N MET A 24 8.12 5.65 -9.45
CA MET A 24 7.04 4.68 -9.52
C MET A 24 7.04 3.77 -8.30
N VAL A 25 5.84 3.34 -7.92
CA VAL A 25 5.65 2.38 -6.84
C VAL A 25 5.61 0.97 -7.43
N ALA A 26 6.52 0.10 -7.00
CA ALA A 26 6.55 -1.28 -7.41
C ALA A 26 6.10 -2.19 -6.27
N PHE A 27 5.04 -2.96 -6.49
CA PHE A 27 4.60 -4.06 -5.65
C PHE A 27 5.17 -5.36 -6.19
N VAL A 28 6.00 -6.03 -5.39
CA VAL A 28 6.52 -7.35 -5.73
C VAL A 28 5.63 -8.41 -5.10
N LEU A 29 5.00 -9.23 -5.93
CA LEU A 29 4.04 -10.25 -5.52
C LEU A 29 4.66 -11.64 -5.69
N SER A 30 4.36 -12.56 -4.79
CA SER A 30 4.60 -14.00 -4.98
C SER A 30 3.28 -14.73 -5.05
N SER A 31 3.12 -15.61 -6.05
CA SER A 31 1.99 -16.54 -6.09
C SER A 31 2.19 -17.63 -5.04
N ARG A 32 1.16 -17.86 -4.22
CA ARG A 32 1.05 -19.05 -3.39
C ARG A 32 0.38 -20.12 -4.23
N ARG A 33 1.15 -20.82 -5.07
CA ARG A 33 0.62 -22.01 -5.76
C ARG A 33 0.30 -23.06 -4.69
N ALA A 34 -0.99 -23.25 -4.39
CA ALA A 34 -1.43 -24.44 -3.69
C ALA A 34 -1.13 -25.65 -4.60
N GLU A 35 -0.52 -26.70 -4.05
CA GLU A 35 -0.28 -27.95 -4.78
C GLU A 35 -1.61 -28.61 -5.24
N ASN A 36 -2.73 -28.23 -4.61
CA ASN A 36 -4.09 -28.57 -5.02
C ASN A 36 -5.00 -27.34 -4.87
N PRO A 37 -5.24 -26.56 -5.94
CA PRO A 37 -6.16 -25.44 -5.88
C PRO A 37 -7.60 -25.97 -5.75
N SER A 38 -8.21 -25.84 -4.57
CA SER A 38 -9.67 -25.95 -4.48
C SER A 38 -10.29 -24.73 -5.17
N ALA A 39 -11.44 -24.93 -5.82
CA ALA A 39 -12.19 -23.84 -6.45
C ALA A 39 -12.73 -22.81 -5.43
N ASP A 40 -12.62 -23.10 -4.13
CA ASP A 40 -13.12 -22.29 -3.02
C ASP A 40 -12.02 -21.43 -2.37
N LEU A 41 -10.80 -21.40 -2.93
CA LEU A 41 -9.71 -20.58 -2.38
C LEU A 41 -10.03 -19.09 -2.55
N ASN A 42 -9.89 -18.34 -1.46
CA ASN A 42 -10.03 -16.90 -1.45
C ASN A 42 -8.99 -16.26 -2.39
N PRO A 43 -9.38 -15.51 -3.44
CA PRO A 43 -8.43 -14.87 -4.35
C PRO A 43 -7.43 -13.94 -3.65
N ALA A 44 -7.79 -13.40 -2.48
CA ALA A 44 -6.89 -12.59 -1.66
C ALA A 44 -5.70 -13.41 -1.11
N GLU A 45 -5.78 -14.74 -1.09
CA GLU A 45 -4.74 -15.64 -0.60
C GLU A 45 -3.84 -16.18 -1.73
N GLU A 46 -4.21 -15.99 -3.00
CA GLU A 46 -3.44 -16.47 -4.15
C GLU A 46 -2.09 -15.75 -4.30
N PHE A 47 -2.02 -14.51 -3.83
CA PHE A 47 -0.83 -13.67 -3.91
C PHE A 47 -0.49 -13.11 -2.53
N SER A 48 0.82 -13.05 -2.25
CA SER A 48 1.34 -12.28 -1.13
C SER A 48 2.27 -11.18 -1.63
N ILE A 49 2.17 -10.01 -1.00
CA ILE A 49 3.11 -8.90 -1.18
C ILE A 49 4.40 -9.26 -0.46
N VAL A 50 5.49 -9.32 -1.21
CA VAL A 50 6.85 -9.58 -0.70
C VAL A 50 7.61 -8.28 -0.47
N GLY A 51 7.27 -7.23 -1.21
CA GLY A 51 7.90 -5.92 -1.04
C GLY A 51 7.14 -4.82 -1.76
N VAL A 52 7.35 -3.60 -1.28
CA VAL A 52 6.87 -2.36 -1.89
C VAL A 52 8.04 -1.40 -1.93
N THR A 53 8.35 -0.88 -3.11
CA THR A 53 9.43 0.12 -3.27
C THR A 53 8.91 1.33 -4.04
N ASN A 54 9.47 2.51 -3.75
CA ASN A 54 9.31 3.71 -4.57
C ASN A 54 10.68 4.04 -5.16
N GLN A 55 10.79 3.95 -6.49
CA GLN A 55 12.08 3.98 -7.17
C GLN A 55 11.95 4.73 -8.50
N GLU A 56 13.06 5.26 -8.99
CA GLU A 56 13.09 5.92 -10.29
C GLU A 56 12.83 4.90 -11.39
N GLY A 57 12.14 5.33 -12.46
CA GLY A 57 11.67 4.39 -13.47
C GLY A 57 12.77 3.62 -14.20
N GLU A 58 13.94 4.24 -14.33
CA GLU A 58 15.11 3.65 -14.99
C GLU A 58 15.68 2.44 -14.23
N ASP A 59 15.50 2.40 -12.90
CA ASP A 59 15.96 1.32 -12.03
C ASP A 59 15.02 0.10 -12.03
N VAL A 60 13.82 0.26 -12.61
CA VAL A 60 12.82 -0.80 -12.63
C VAL A 60 12.96 -1.61 -13.91
N ARG A 61 13.67 -2.73 -13.85
CA ARG A 61 13.99 -3.55 -15.03
C ARG A 61 12.81 -3.78 -15.99
N PRO A 62 11.60 -4.20 -15.55
CA PRO A 62 10.46 -4.37 -16.44
C PRO A 62 9.99 -3.08 -17.13
N PHE A 63 10.16 -1.93 -16.47
CA PHE A 63 9.84 -0.62 -17.03
C PHE A 63 10.85 -0.20 -18.09
N ARG A 64 12.14 -0.33 -17.79
CA ARG A 64 13.23 -0.02 -18.74
C ARG A 64 13.06 -0.78 -20.07
N GLU A 65 12.60 -2.03 -20.00
CA GLU A 65 12.40 -2.89 -21.17
C GLU A 65 11.10 -2.56 -21.95
N ASN A 66 10.14 -1.85 -21.35
CA ASN A 66 8.82 -1.56 -21.94
C ASN A 66 8.39 -0.09 -21.87
N SER A 67 9.36 0.82 -21.69
CA SER A 67 9.11 2.21 -21.32
C SER A 67 8.13 2.90 -22.27
N GLU A 68 8.27 2.74 -23.59
CA GLU A 68 7.39 3.35 -24.60
C GLU A 68 5.93 2.87 -24.58
N LYS A 69 5.68 1.65 -24.09
CA LYS A 69 4.32 1.11 -23.95
C LYS A 69 3.69 1.57 -22.66
N ILE A 70 4.51 1.70 -21.61
CA ILE A 70 4.05 2.09 -20.28
C ILE A 70 3.82 3.60 -20.21
N THR A 71 4.68 4.41 -20.83
CA THR A 71 4.58 5.88 -20.86
C THR A 71 3.50 6.41 -21.80
N ARG A 72 3.05 5.63 -22.79
CA ARG A 72 1.92 6.01 -23.65
C ARG A 72 0.64 6.16 -22.81
N GLY A 73 0.31 7.40 -22.51
CA GLY A 73 -0.84 7.83 -21.72
C GLY A 73 -0.49 8.32 -20.31
N ILE A 74 0.78 8.23 -19.86
CA ILE A 74 1.23 8.83 -18.60
C ILE A 74 1.50 10.32 -18.90
N GLU A 75 0.43 11.08 -19.12
CA GLU A 75 0.52 12.54 -19.06
C GLU A 75 0.55 12.93 -17.57
N GLY A 76 1.75 13.19 -17.07
CA GLY A 76 1.94 13.77 -15.74
C GLY A 76 1.44 15.22 -15.73
N GLY A 77 0.54 15.53 -14.79
CA GLY A 77 0.10 16.89 -14.54
C GLY A 77 0.17 17.17 -13.04
N PHE A 78 0.93 18.21 -12.69
CA PHE A 78 0.83 18.89 -11.40
C PHE A 78 -0.32 19.90 -11.49
N CYS A 79 -1.30 19.78 -10.59
CA CYS A 79 -2.36 20.77 -10.41
C CYS A 79 -2.49 21.14 -8.93
N GLY A 80 -1.73 22.13 -8.46
CA GLY A 80 -2.13 22.95 -7.31
C GLY A 80 -3.34 23.83 -7.70
N GLU A 81 -4.25 24.24 -6.83
CA GLU A 81 -4.07 24.72 -5.45
C GLU A 81 -4.97 24.01 -4.41
N TRP A 82 -4.51 24.08 -3.16
CA TRP A 82 -5.00 23.35 -1.99
C TRP A 82 -6.47 23.59 -1.61
N SER A 83 -7.25 22.51 -1.64
CA SER A 83 -8.32 22.24 -0.66
C SER A 83 -8.57 20.72 -0.55
N SER A 84 -7.65 20.03 0.13
CA SER A 84 -7.72 18.71 0.80
C SER A 84 -8.28 17.46 0.09
N ARG A 85 -8.74 17.50 -1.17
CA ARG A 85 -9.22 16.30 -1.90
C ARG A 85 -8.80 16.18 -3.35
N THR A 86 -8.12 17.19 -3.91
CA THR A 86 -7.60 17.13 -5.28
C THR A 86 -6.28 16.36 -5.28
N PRO A 87 -6.10 15.34 -6.14
CA PRO A 87 -4.81 14.70 -6.34
C PRO A 87 -3.74 15.72 -6.73
N ALA A 88 -2.56 15.62 -6.11
CA ALA A 88 -1.38 16.39 -6.50
C ALA A 88 -0.81 15.92 -7.85
N GLY A 89 -1.05 14.64 -8.17
CA GLY A 89 -0.67 14.01 -9.43
C GLY A 89 -1.00 12.52 -9.42
N CYS A 90 -0.40 11.80 -10.36
CA CYS A 90 -0.52 10.34 -10.45
C CYS A 90 0.88 9.74 -10.59
N VAL A 91 1.14 8.67 -9.84
CA VAL A 91 2.36 7.85 -10.02
C VAL A 91 2.01 6.55 -10.74
N PRO A 92 2.92 6.01 -11.57
CA PRO A 92 2.78 4.66 -12.08
C PRO A 92 2.90 3.65 -10.94
N VAL A 93 2.07 2.63 -10.97
CA VAL A 93 2.14 1.50 -10.04
C VAL A 93 2.36 0.22 -10.82
N LEU A 94 3.41 -0.52 -10.48
CA LEU A 94 3.75 -1.78 -11.12
C LEU A 94 3.46 -2.93 -10.16
N TYR A 95 2.75 -3.94 -10.63
CA TYR A 95 2.58 -5.21 -9.93
C TYR A 95 3.46 -6.24 -10.63
N ILE A 96 4.56 -6.60 -9.99
CA ILE A 96 5.56 -7.52 -10.49
C ILE A 96 5.32 -8.87 -9.82
N VAL A 97 4.72 -9.81 -10.54
CA VAL A 97 4.55 -11.18 -10.04
C VAL A 97 5.84 -11.96 -10.26
N LYS A 98 6.45 -12.48 -9.19
CA LYS A 98 7.67 -13.28 -9.25
C LYS A 98 7.48 -14.46 -10.21
N GLY A 99 8.43 -14.64 -11.13
CA GLY A 99 8.38 -15.68 -12.15
C GLY A 99 7.59 -15.29 -13.42
N THR A 100 7.07 -14.07 -13.50
CA THR A 100 6.45 -13.52 -14.72
C THR A 100 7.34 -12.44 -15.33
N GLU A 101 7.31 -12.30 -16.65
CA GLU A 101 8.12 -11.31 -17.38
C GLU A 101 7.40 -9.97 -17.55
N THR A 102 6.06 -9.98 -17.57
CA THR A 102 5.25 -8.79 -17.84
C THR A 102 4.58 -8.28 -16.56
N PRO A 103 4.92 -7.07 -16.09
CA PRO A 103 4.24 -6.47 -14.95
C PRO A 103 2.84 -5.98 -15.36
N VAL A 104 1.92 -5.98 -14.42
CA VAL A 104 0.67 -5.23 -14.58
C VAL A 104 0.93 -3.78 -14.17
N VAL A 105 0.52 -2.83 -15.00
CA VAL A 105 0.69 -1.40 -14.70
C VAL A 105 -0.67 -0.76 -14.43
N SER A 106 -0.75 0.02 -13.36
CA SER A 106 -1.87 0.89 -13.06
C SER A 106 -1.39 2.31 -12.75
N ARG A 107 -2.34 3.22 -12.51
CA ARG A 107 -2.07 4.57 -12.04
C ARG A 107 -2.67 4.74 -10.66
N TYR A 108 -1.93 5.43 -9.80
CA TYR A 108 -2.39 5.75 -8.46
C TYR A 108 -2.31 7.26 -8.25
N SER A 109 -3.46 7.86 -7.95
CA SER A 109 -3.56 9.27 -7.54
C SER A 109 -2.85 9.47 -6.21
N VAL A 110 -1.93 10.43 -6.17
CA VAL A 110 -1.19 10.80 -4.97
C VAL A 110 -1.63 12.17 -4.51
N TYR A 111 -1.69 12.34 -3.20
CA TYR A 111 -2.18 13.53 -2.51
C TYR A 111 -1.07 14.05 -1.60
N LEU A 112 -0.90 15.38 -1.57
CA LEU A 112 -0.02 16.03 -0.60
C LEU A 112 -0.49 15.73 0.84
N PRO A 113 0.41 15.78 1.84
CA PRO A 113 0.03 15.76 3.24
C PRO A 113 -1.03 16.82 3.52
N CYS A 114 -2.08 16.45 4.26
CA CYS A 114 -3.20 17.34 4.58
C CYS A 114 -3.00 18.03 5.93
N HIS A 115 -2.17 17.44 6.79
CA HIS A 115 -2.04 17.81 8.19
C HIS A 115 -0.56 18.05 8.58
N HIS A 116 0.37 17.83 7.65
CA HIS A 116 1.78 18.13 7.84
C HIS A 116 2.22 19.35 7.00
N PRO A 117 3.02 20.29 7.56
CA PRO A 117 3.47 21.49 6.84
C PRO A 117 4.44 21.17 5.70
N ASP A 118 5.21 20.08 5.82
CA ASP A 118 6.25 19.70 4.87
C ASP A 118 5.89 18.40 4.13
N ASP A 119 6.26 18.30 2.85
CA ASP A 119 6.10 17.06 2.06
C ASP A 119 7.19 16.02 2.37
N THR A 120 8.33 16.46 2.91
CA THR A 120 9.46 15.59 3.25
C THR A 120 9.44 15.20 4.73
N ALA A 121 9.43 13.90 4.97
CA ALA A 121 9.50 13.30 6.29
C ALA A 121 10.91 13.37 6.91
N ASN A 122 11.00 13.58 8.22
CA ASN A 122 12.21 13.38 9.01
C ASN A 122 12.48 11.89 9.28
N GLU A 123 13.59 11.56 9.94
CA GLU A 123 14.00 10.17 10.18
C GLU A 123 12.98 9.36 11.01
N GLU A 124 12.35 9.96 12.04
CA GLU A 124 11.33 9.28 12.86
C GLU A 124 10.08 8.97 12.02
N GLU A 125 9.68 9.89 11.16
CA GLU A 125 8.51 9.74 10.29
C GLU A 125 8.77 8.74 9.16
N VAL A 126 9.98 8.73 8.60
CA VAL A 126 10.40 7.70 7.63
C VAL A 126 10.29 6.31 8.25
N ALA A 127 10.81 6.13 9.47
CA ALA A 127 10.69 4.87 10.21
C ALA A 127 9.22 4.49 10.45
N LEU A 128 8.38 5.47 10.79
CA LEU A 128 6.94 5.28 10.91
C LEU A 128 6.28 4.81 9.61
N PHE A 129 6.66 5.39 8.47
CA PHE A 129 6.15 4.99 7.16
C PHE A 129 6.59 3.58 6.76
N HIS A 130 7.82 3.18 7.10
CA HIS A 130 8.27 1.80 6.92
C HIS A 130 7.43 0.82 7.75
N ASP A 131 7.21 1.14 9.02
CA ASP A 131 6.45 0.30 9.95
C ASP A 131 4.97 0.17 9.56
N ILE A 132 4.28 1.27 9.24
CA ILE A 132 2.88 1.20 8.78
C ILE A 132 2.76 0.46 7.43
N GLY A 133 3.76 0.61 6.56
CA GLY A 133 3.86 -0.16 5.32
C GLY A 133 3.88 -1.66 5.60
N ARG A 134 4.69 -2.09 6.58
CA ARG A 134 4.76 -3.50 6.99
C ARG A 134 3.48 -4.01 7.62
N VAL A 135 2.83 -3.22 8.49
CA VAL A 135 1.51 -3.54 9.05
C VAL A 135 0.51 -3.84 7.94
N PHE A 136 0.38 -2.96 6.95
CA PHE A 136 -0.57 -3.15 5.85
C PHE A 136 -0.19 -4.31 4.91
N MET A 137 1.09 -4.59 4.72
CA MET A 137 1.51 -5.80 4.01
C MET A 137 1.07 -7.06 4.76
N ASN A 138 1.23 -7.10 6.08
CA ASN A 138 0.77 -8.23 6.89
C ASN A 138 -0.75 -8.40 6.83
N PHE A 139 -1.54 -7.32 6.88
CA PHE A 139 -2.99 -7.41 6.70
C PHE A 139 -3.35 -8.07 5.36
N VAL A 140 -2.78 -7.57 4.25
CA VAL A 140 -3.04 -8.14 2.92
C VAL A 140 -2.62 -9.61 2.85
N ASN A 141 -1.42 -9.94 3.36
CA ASN A 141 -0.86 -11.29 3.28
C ASN A 141 -1.59 -12.33 4.16
N ASN A 142 -2.37 -11.87 5.13
CA ASN A 142 -3.22 -12.68 5.99
C ASN A 142 -4.70 -12.66 5.54
N GLY A 143 -4.99 -12.13 4.35
CA GLY A 143 -6.35 -12.10 3.78
C GLY A 143 -7.27 -11.05 4.42
N SER A 144 -6.75 -10.17 5.27
CA SER A 144 -7.51 -9.08 5.88
C SER A 144 -7.78 -7.98 4.86
N VAL A 145 -9.03 -7.53 4.80
CA VAL A 145 -9.50 -6.40 4.00
C VAL A 145 -9.81 -5.24 4.92
N ILE A 146 -8.97 -4.22 4.83
CA ILE A 146 -9.12 -2.96 5.55
C ILE A 146 -9.92 -1.99 4.67
N LYS A 147 -11.08 -1.55 5.15
CA LYS A 147 -11.90 -0.54 4.45
C LYS A 147 -11.51 0.87 4.91
N PRO A 148 -11.68 1.90 4.05
CA PRO A 148 -11.55 3.29 4.50
C PRO A 148 -12.45 3.56 5.71
N PRO A 149 -12.00 4.35 6.70
CA PRO A 149 -12.86 4.75 7.80
C PRO A 149 -14.07 5.54 7.27
N ALA A 150 -15.22 5.38 7.92
CA ALA A 150 -16.44 6.08 7.52
C ALA A 150 -16.31 7.60 7.68
N ASP A 151 -15.57 8.02 8.71
CA ASP A 151 -15.31 9.41 9.04
C ASP A 151 -13.81 9.75 8.93
N SER A 152 -13.52 10.99 8.57
CA SER A 152 -12.14 11.50 8.43
C SER A 152 -11.46 11.82 9.77
N ARG A 153 -11.97 11.32 10.89
CA ARG A 153 -11.49 11.67 12.25
C ARG A 153 -10.28 10.85 12.72
N GLY A 154 -9.69 10.06 11.83
CA GLY A 154 -8.55 9.21 12.16
C GLY A 154 -8.92 7.96 12.97
N ASP A 155 -10.19 7.57 12.95
CA ASP A 155 -10.65 6.32 13.56
C ASP A 155 -9.90 5.13 12.96
N ILE A 156 -9.76 4.08 13.77
CA ILE A 156 -9.17 2.82 13.32
C ILE A 156 -10.04 2.27 12.17
N PRO A 157 -9.45 1.99 10.99
CA PRO A 157 -10.21 1.53 9.86
C PRO A 157 -10.81 0.16 10.14
N PRO A 158 -12.09 -0.07 9.78
CA PRO A 158 -12.70 -1.37 9.98
C PRO A 158 -11.97 -2.45 9.16
N SER A 159 -11.63 -3.54 9.83
CA SER A 159 -11.05 -4.74 9.23
C SER A 159 -12.13 -5.80 9.00
N GLY A 160 -11.82 -6.78 8.17
CA GLY A 160 -12.69 -7.90 7.86
C GLY A 160 -12.04 -8.84 6.86
N ILE A 161 -12.81 -9.80 6.37
CA ILE A 161 -12.38 -10.76 5.34
C ILE A 161 -13.36 -10.78 4.17
N LEU A 162 -12.91 -11.26 3.02
CA LEU A 162 -13.82 -11.58 1.90
C LEU A 162 -14.24 -13.04 2.01
N VAL A 163 -15.56 -13.26 2.00
CA VAL A 163 -16.16 -14.59 2.03
C VAL A 163 -17.06 -14.78 0.82
N GLN A 164 -17.03 -15.96 0.22
CA GLN A 164 -17.92 -16.29 -0.88
C GLN A 164 -19.27 -16.79 -0.33
N THR A 165 -20.37 -16.24 -0.83
CA THR A 165 -21.71 -16.73 -0.49
C THR A 165 -22.01 -18.04 -1.19
N LYS A 166 -23.08 -18.73 -0.74
CA LYS A 166 -23.62 -19.91 -1.43
C LYS A 166 -24.01 -19.66 -2.90
N LYS A 167 -24.16 -18.39 -3.31
CA LYS A 167 -24.47 -17.99 -4.69
C LYS A 167 -23.21 -17.67 -5.52
N GLY A 168 -22.02 -17.79 -4.95
CA GLY A 168 -20.75 -17.45 -5.60
C GLY A 168 -20.36 -15.98 -5.50
N GLU A 169 -21.15 -15.13 -4.84
CA GLU A 169 -20.86 -13.70 -4.68
C GLU A 169 -19.86 -13.46 -3.54
N TRP A 170 -18.86 -12.60 -3.76
CA TRP A 170 -17.92 -12.18 -2.71
C TRP A 170 -18.54 -11.08 -1.86
N MET A 171 -18.61 -11.31 -0.55
CA MET A 171 -19.07 -10.33 0.43
C MET A 171 -17.98 -10.06 1.46
N TRP A 172 -17.87 -8.79 1.86
CA TRP A 172 -17.01 -8.41 2.96
C TRP A 172 -17.71 -8.68 4.29
N HIS A 173 -17.07 -9.47 5.15
CA HIS A 173 -17.54 -9.76 6.49
C HIS A 173 -16.66 -8.99 7.49
N PRO A 174 -17.24 -8.04 8.25
CA PRO A 174 -16.47 -7.26 9.23
C PRO A 174 -15.94 -8.15 10.35
N ASP A 175 -14.74 -7.83 10.83
CA ASP A 175 -14.23 -8.37 12.07
C ASP A 175 -14.98 -7.76 13.26
N VAL A 176 -15.35 -8.58 14.24
CA VAL A 176 -15.99 -8.12 15.46
C VAL A 176 -14.91 -7.74 16.47
N GLY A 177 -14.81 -6.46 16.83
CA GLY A 177 -13.96 -5.98 17.94
C GLY A 177 -12.50 -5.66 17.59
N GLU A 178 -12.22 -5.22 16.35
CA GLU A 178 -10.87 -4.77 15.93
C GLU A 178 -9.78 -5.86 16.06
N THR A 179 -10.17 -7.13 15.98
CA THR A 179 -9.29 -8.28 16.24
C THR A 179 -8.07 -8.29 15.34
N ALA A 180 -8.18 -7.89 14.07
CA ALA A 180 -7.02 -7.83 13.18
C ALA A 180 -5.95 -6.84 13.66
N TRP A 181 -6.36 -5.66 14.15
CA TRP A 181 -5.45 -4.64 14.65
C TRP A 181 -4.76 -5.09 15.96
N GLN A 182 -5.53 -5.66 16.89
CA GLN A 182 -5.00 -6.21 18.15
C GLN A 182 -4.05 -7.39 17.90
N GLU A 183 -4.40 -8.26 16.95
CA GLU A 183 -3.56 -9.37 16.54
C GLU A 183 -2.26 -8.88 15.89
N MET A 184 -2.32 -7.78 15.12
CA MET A 184 -1.12 -7.13 14.60
C MET A 184 -0.20 -6.68 15.73
N ASP A 185 -0.73 -5.97 16.73
CA ASP A 185 0.04 -5.52 17.89
C ASP A 185 0.72 -6.69 18.63
N ARG A 186 0.03 -7.83 18.71
CA ARG A 186 0.55 -9.05 19.33
C ARG A 186 1.66 -9.71 18.50
N LEU A 187 1.54 -9.69 17.17
CA LEU A 187 2.48 -10.34 16.24
C LEU A 187 3.70 -9.48 15.90
N MET A 188 3.58 -8.15 15.95
CA MET A 188 4.65 -7.22 15.59
C MET A 188 5.98 -7.51 16.32
N PRO A 189 6.00 -7.72 17.65
CA PRO A 189 7.23 -8.05 18.39
C PRO A 189 7.83 -9.42 18.04
N GLN A 190 7.07 -10.30 17.37
CA GLN A 190 7.48 -11.66 17.05
C GLN A 190 8.04 -11.78 15.63
N GLN A 191 8.05 -10.69 14.85
CA GLN A 191 8.56 -10.72 13.49
C GLN A 191 10.08 -10.88 13.44
N ALA A 192 10.57 -11.64 12.46
CA ALA A 192 12.00 -11.88 12.29
C ALA A 192 12.81 -10.59 12.05
N ILE A 193 12.16 -9.57 11.47
CA ILE A 193 12.71 -8.23 11.29
C ILE A 193 12.00 -7.33 12.32
N PRO A 194 12.70 -6.71 13.28
CA PRO A 194 12.08 -5.78 14.23
C PRO A 194 11.45 -4.58 13.53
N PHE A 195 10.40 -4.00 14.11
CA PHE A 195 9.84 -2.71 13.69
C PHE A 195 10.76 -1.58 14.17
N GLU A 196 10.84 -0.50 13.40
CA GLU A 196 11.79 0.60 13.65
C GLU A 196 11.36 1.48 14.82
N THR A 197 10.06 1.75 14.97
CA THR A 197 9.53 2.65 16.00
C THR A 197 8.99 1.93 17.24
N ASN A 198 8.82 0.60 17.20
CA ASN A 198 8.20 -0.22 18.27
C ASN A 198 6.82 0.29 18.73
N LYS A 199 6.08 0.98 17.85
CA LYS A 199 4.75 1.52 18.16
C LYS A 199 3.66 0.49 17.84
N PRO A 200 2.53 0.47 18.58
CA PRO A 200 1.35 -0.29 18.18
C PRO A 200 0.85 0.13 16.79
N ALA A 201 0.30 -0.81 16.03
CA ALA A 201 -0.31 -0.61 14.72
C ALA A 201 -1.38 0.49 14.72
N THR A 202 -2.17 0.58 15.80
CA THR A 202 -3.17 1.64 15.98
C THR A 202 -2.55 3.03 16.14
N GLU A 203 -1.42 3.14 16.86
CA GLU A 203 -0.67 4.40 16.97
C GLU A 203 0.00 4.77 15.65
N LEU A 204 0.58 3.79 14.95
CA LEU A 204 1.15 3.97 13.61
C LEU A 204 0.10 4.50 12.63
N TRP A 205 -1.12 3.94 12.66
CA TRP A 205 -2.23 4.44 11.86
C TRP A 205 -2.60 5.88 12.21
N SER A 206 -2.81 6.18 13.50
CA SER A 206 -3.19 7.51 13.98
C SER A 206 -2.19 8.59 13.54
N ARG A 207 -0.89 8.31 13.65
CA ARG A 207 0.16 9.21 13.18
C ARG A 207 0.21 9.30 11.65
N PHE A 208 -0.01 8.19 10.94
CA PHE A 208 -0.05 8.20 9.47
C PHE A 208 -1.18 9.07 8.91
N VAL A 209 -2.37 9.07 9.53
CA VAL A 209 -3.51 9.90 9.08
C VAL A 209 -3.39 11.36 9.49
N GLN A 210 -2.61 11.66 10.53
CA GLN A 210 -2.26 13.02 10.93
C GLN A 210 -1.17 13.64 10.04
N TRP A 211 -0.73 12.92 9.00
CA TRP A 211 0.20 13.37 8.00
C TRP A 211 -0.50 13.73 6.69
#